data_AF-F2AX27-F1
#
_entry.id   AF-F2AX27-F1
#
_cell.length_a   1.000
_cell.length_b   1.000
_cell.length_c   1.000
_cell.angle_alpha   90.00
_cell.angle_beta   90.00
_cell.angle_gamma   90.00
#
_symmetry.space_group_name_H-M   'P 1'
#
loop_
_entity.id
_entity.type
_entity.pdbx_description
1 polymer ?
#
loop_
_entity_poly.entity_id
_entity_poly.type
_entity_poly.pdbx_seq_one_letter_code
_entity_poly.pdbx_strand_id
1 'polypeptide(L)'
;MLGEPVWMHITPVTFAFAIGMGLYITGVTTFARREAIGDRSVHLPLGWFGMTLGGVVLALAPRVAGVISDADMPVDWTRGWQIDPAVIFPATIALMIVPTLARGWTAWQSPSPKRIQLTIKSAIMAIIPLMAAITMLGAGAIPSLCVFALIVPSTWLARRFRVT
;
A
#
# COMPACT_ATOMS: atom_id res chain seq x y z
N MET A 1 -22.79 2.58 -3.37
CA MET A 1 -21.86 3.69 -3.67
C MET A 1 -20.45 3.17 -4.02
N LEU A 2 -20.33 2.04 -4.72
CA LEU A 2 -19.03 1.41 -5.03
C LEU A 2 -18.87 1.05 -6.52
N GLY A 3 -19.83 1.43 -7.38
CA GLY A 3 -19.96 0.95 -8.76
C GLY A 3 -20.73 -0.38 -8.85
N GLU A 4 -21.21 -0.73 -10.04
CA GLU A 4 -21.77 -2.06 -10.30
C GLU A 4 -20.68 -3.15 -10.14
N PRO A 5 -21.00 -4.33 -9.61
CA PRO A 5 -20.02 -5.38 -9.40
C PRO A 5 -19.45 -5.87 -10.74
N VAL A 6 -18.13 -5.84 -10.88
CA VAL A 6 -17.40 -6.26 -12.09
C VAL A 6 -17.36 -7.78 -12.21
N TRP A 7 -17.28 -8.48 -11.07
CA TRP A 7 -17.25 -9.95 -11.02
C TRP A 7 -17.59 -10.46 -9.61
N MET A 8 -18.48 -11.45 -9.46
CA MET A 8 -18.81 -12.10 -8.16
C MET A 8 -18.98 -11.14 -6.97
N HIS A 9 -19.80 -10.09 -7.10
CA HIS A 9 -20.02 -9.04 -6.09
C HIS A 9 -18.81 -8.14 -5.75
N ILE A 10 -17.69 -8.25 -6.47
CA ILE A 10 -16.52 -7.39 -6.32
C ILE A 10 -16.76 -6.08 -7.05
N THR A 11 -16.70 -4.98 -6.31
CA THR A 11 -16.89 -3.64 -6.86
C THR A 11 -15.58 -3.11 -7.50
N PRO A 12 -15.65 -2.21 -8.49
CA PRO A 12 -14.47 -1.63 -9.13
C PRO A 12 -13.50 -1.00 -8.12
N VAL A 13 -14.04 -0.40 -7.06
CA VAL A 13 -13.26 0.21 -5.97
C VAL A 13 -12.49 -0.86 -5.19
N THR A 14 -13.16 -1.96 -4.81
CA THR A 14 -12.50 -3.09 -4.13
C THR A 14 -11.41 -3.70 -5.01
N PHE A 15 -11.66 -3.80 -6.31
CA PHE A 15 -10.69 -4.31 -7.27
C PHE A 15 -9.47 -3.39 -7.40
N ALA A 16 -9.67 -2.06 -7.42
CA ALA A 16 -8.60 -1.08 -7.43
C ALA A 16 -7.71 -1.17 -6.18
N PHE A 17 -8.31 -1.38 -4.99
CA PHE A 17 -7.54 -1.63 -3.77
C PHE A 17 -6.72 -2.92 -3.87
N ALA A 18 -7.30 -4.00 -4.40
CA ALA A 18 -6.60 -5.26 -4.59
C ALA A 18 -5.42 -5.12 -5.57
N ILE A 19 -5.62 -4.42 -6.70
CA ILE A 19 -4.54 -4.11 -7.66
C ILE A 19 -3.45 -3.27 -6.98
N GLY A 20 -3.81 -2.22 -6.26
CA GLY A 20 -2.84 -1.35 -5.59
C GLY A 20 -1.98 -2.11 -4.58
N MET A 21 -2.59 -2.94 -3.75
CA MET A 21 -1.86 -3.84 -2.84
C MET A 21 -1.01 -4.87 -3.58
N GLY A 22 -1.55 -5.48 -4.64
CA GLY A 22 -0.84 -6.46 -5.46
C GLY A 22 0.42 -5.87 -6.11
N LEU A 23 0.31 -4.67 -6.67
CA LEU A 23 1.43 -3.92 -7.25
C LEU A 23 2.46 -3.55 -6.17
N TYR A 24 2.00 -3.10 -4.99
CA TYR A 24 2.89 -2.78 -3.88
C TYR A 24 3.71 -4.01 -3.46
N ILE A 25 3.04 -5.13 -3.19
CA ILE A 25 3.69 -6.39 -2.78
C ILE A 25 4.62 -6.91 -3.88
N THR A 26 4.19 -6.87 -5.14
CA THR A 26 5.02 -7.27 -6.30
C THR A 26 6.26 -6.38 -6.42
N GLY A 27 6.14 -5.08 -6.14
CA GLY A 27 7.26 -4.15 -6.05
C GLY A 27 8.25 -4.56 -4.96
N VAL A 28 7.75 -4.86 -3.75
CA VAL A 28 8.59 -5.34 -2.63
C VAL A 28 9.32 -6.63 -2.96
N THR A 29 8.63 -7.63 -3.51
CA THR A 29 9.22 -8.94 -3.84
C THR A 29 10.23 -8.83 -4.97
N THR A 30 9.96 -8.00 -5.98
CA THR A 30 10.92 -7.69 -7.06
C THR A 30 12.15 -7.00 -6.51
N PHE A 31 11.98 -6.04 -5.59
CA PHE A 31 13.09 -5.38 -4.92
C PHE A 31 13.94 -6.35 -4.08
N ALA A 32 13.29 -7.28 -3.38
CA ALA A 32 13.92 -8.30 -2.56
C ALA A 32 14.68 -9.35 -3.39
N ARG A 33 14.28 -9.60 -4.64
CA ARG A 33 14.95 -10.57 -5.52
C ARG A 33 16.44 -10.28 -5.72
N ARG A 34 16.86 -9.01 -5.66
CA ARG A 34 18.29 -8.67 -5.72
C ARG A 34 19.07 -9.21 -4.53
N GLU A 35 18.50 -9.20 -3.33
CA GLU A 35 19.14 -9.73 -2.13
C GLU A 35 19.43 -11.23 -2.28
N ALA A 36 18.55 -11.97 -2.95
CA ALA A 36 18.69 -13.40 -3.16
C ALA A 36 19.74 -13.78 -4.23
N ILE A 37 19.93 -12.96 -5.27
CA ILE A 37 20.76 -13.34 -6.45
C ILE A 37 22.11 -12.60 -6.49
N GLY A 38 22.24 -11.44 -5.82
CA GLY A 38 23.52 -10.72 -5.70
C GLY A 38 23.95 -9.90 -6.93
N ASP A 39 23.14 -9.83 -7.98
CA ASP A 39 23.56 -9.31 -9.30
C ASP A 39 23.32 -7.77 -9.51
N ARG A 40 23.90 -7.20 -10.58
CA ARG A 40 23.72 -5.82 -11.11
C ARG A 40 22.30 -5.64 -11.66
N SER A 41 21.30 -5.64 -10.78
CA SER A 41 19.94 -5.90 -11.23
C SER A 41 19.08 -4.65 -11.44
N VAL A 42 18.47 -4.58 -12.63
CA VAL A 42 17.29 -3.76 -13.00
C VAL A 42 16.11 -3.94 -12.01
N HIS A 43 16.15 -4.97 -11.15
CA HIS A 43 15.12 -5.26 -10.17
C HIS A 43 14.95 -4.22 -9.05
N LEU A 44 15.98 -3.43 -8.72
CA LEU A 44 15.82 -2.35 -7.73
C LEU A 44 14.94 -1.20 -8.23
N PRO A 45 15.24 -0.55 -9.36
CA PRO A 45 14.37 0.49 -9.88
C PRO A 45 12.98 -0.04 -10.22
N LEU A 46 12.88 -1.26 -10.76
CA LEU A 46 11.59 -1.88 -11.05
C LEU A 46 10.75 -2.15 -9.80
N GLY A 47 11.37 -2.67 -8.73
CA GLY A 47 10.70 -2.90 -7.46
C GLY A 47 10.29 -1.61 -6.76
N TRP A 48 11.15 -0.58 -6.79
CA TRP A 48 10.82 0.76 -6.30
C TRP A 48 9.65 1.36 -7.07
N PHE A 49 9.68 1.26 -8.40
CA PHE A 49 8.59 1.72 -9.27
C PHE A 49 7.29 0.97 -8.97
N GLY A 50 7.32 -0.34 -8.79
CA GLY A 50 6.16 -1.15 -8.40
C GLY A 50 5.56 -0.73 -7.06
N MET A 51 6.40 -0.47 -6.05
CA MET A 51 5.94 0.05 -4.75
C MET A 51 5.29 1.43 -4.89
N THR A 52 5.90 2.33 -5.65
CA THR A 52 5.36 3.68 -5.91
C THR A 52 4.03 3.60 -6.64
N LEU A 53 3.96 2.81 -7.73
CA LEU A 53 2.75 2.64 -8.52
C LEU A 53 1.62 2.03 -7.69
N GLY A 54 1.91 0.99 -6.90
CA GLY A 54 0.94 0.41 -5.97
C GLY A 54 0.40 1.44 -4.97
N GLY A 55 1.28 2.26 -4.40
CA GLY A 55 0.88 3.36 -3.51
C GLY A 55 0.00 4.42 -4.18
N VAL A 56 0.31 4.80 -5.41
CA VAL A 56 -0.50 5.74 -6.21
C VAL A 56 -1.87 5.13 -6.51
N VAL A 57 -1.93 3.88 -6.95
CA VAL A 57 -3.20 3.18 -7.21
C VAL A 57 -4.03 3.09 -5.95
N LEU A 58 -3.43 2.76 -4.79
CA LEU A 58 -4.13 2.75 -3.50
C LEU A 58 -4.69 4.12 -3.15
N ALA A 59 -3.90 5.18 -3.26
CA ALA A 59 -4.34 6.54 -2.94
C ALA A 59 -5.51 7.00 -3.83
N LEU A 60 -5.54 6.57 -5.09
CA LEU A 60 -6.57 6.94 -6.06
C LEU A 60 -7.76 5.97 -6.13
N ALA A 61 -7.67 4.80 -5.48
CA ALA A 61 -8.71 3.76 -5.53
C ALA A 61 -10.13 4.26 -5.19
N PRO A 62 -10.35 5.14 -4.19
CA PRO A 62 -11.70 5.66 -3.91
C PRO A 62 -12.30 6.47 -5.07
N ARG A 63 -11.46 7.12 -5.88
CA ARG A 63 -11.91 7.95 -7.01
C ARG A 63 -12.51 7.13 -8.13
N VAL A 64 -12.20 5.83 -8.19
CA VAL A 64 -12.81 4.89 -9.14
C VAL A 64 -14.34 4.84 -8.98
N ALA A 65 -14.85 5.07 -7.76
CA ALA A 65 -16.28 5.15 -7.50
C ALA A 65 -16.97 6.29 -8.28
N GLY A 66 -16.27 7.41 -8.50
CA GLY A 66 -16.78 8.56 -9.24
C GLY A 66 -16.62 8.47 -10.76
N VAL A 67 -15.74 7.59 -11.26
CA VAL A 67 -15.44 7.45 -12.69
C VAL A 67 -16.28 6.35 -13.35
N ILE A 68 -16.60 5.28 -12.63
CA ILE A 68 -17.29 4.08 -13.16
C ILE A 68 -18.75 4.00 -12.65
N SER A 69 -19.35 5.13 -12.28
CA SER A 69 -20.79 5.15 -11.97
C SER A 69 -21.57 5.39 -13.27
N ASP A 70 -22.27 4.36 -13.75
CA ASP A 70 -23.15 4.37 -14.94
C ASP A 70 -24.39 5.28 -14.83
N ALA A 71 -24.44 6.14 -13.81
CA ALA A 71 -25.55 7.04 -13.59
C ALA A 71 -25.24 8.39 -14.24
N ASP A 72 -26.10 8.83 -15.17
CA ASP A 72 -26.17 10.19 -15.78
C ASP A 72 -26.35 11.35 -14.76
N MET A 73 -26.18 11.07 -13.47
CA MET A 73 -26.28 12.01 -12.37
C MET A 73 -24.93 12.11 -11.67
N PRO A 74 -24.43 13.32 -11.35
CA PRO A 74 -23.18 13.49 -10.62
C PRO A 74 -23.31 12.84 -9.23
N VAL A 75 -22.83 11.60 -9.10
CA VAL A 75 -22.75 10.91 -7.83
C VAL A 75 -21.66 11.59 -7.02
N ASP A 76 -22.02 12.17 -5.88
CA ASP A 76 -21.06 12.68 -4.92
C ASP A 76 -20.33 11.50 -4.26
N TRP A 77 -19.33 10.98 -4.96
CA TRP A 77 -18.50 9.82 -4.58
C TRP A 77 -17.71 10.04 -3.29
N THR A 78 -17.70 11.27 -2.78
CA THR A 78 -17.09 11.63 -1.49
C THR A 78 -18.01 11.31 -0.31
N ARG A 79 -19.32 11.19 -0.54
CA ARG A 79 -20.31 10.84 0.50
C ARG A 79 -20.33 9.34 0.74
N GLY A 80 -20.40 8.94 2.02
CA GLY A 80 -20.48 7.54 2.44
C GLY A 80 -19.18 6.94 2.96
N TRP A 81 -18.05 7.65 2.83
CA TRP A 81 -16.78 7.27 3.44
C TRP A 81 -16.66 7.82 4.87
N GLN A 82 -15.92 7.11 5.72
CA GLN A 82 -15.73 7.51 7.12
C GLN A 82 -14.70 8.63 7.28
N ILE A 83 -13.83 8.81 6.28
CA ILE A 83 -12.85 9.91 6.19
C ILE A 83 -12.89 10.47 4.76
N ASP A 84 -12.38 11.69 4.58
CA ASP A 84 -12.32 12.31 3.26
C ASP A 84 -11.46 11.47 2.28
N PRO A 85 -12.08 10.90 1.22
CA PRO A 85 -11.39 10.08 0.23
C PRO A 85 -10.58 10.92 -0.77
N ALA A 86 -10.79 12.23 -0.84
CA ALA A 86 -10.20 13.10 -1.86
C ALA A 86 -8.82 13.64 -1.46
N VAL A 87 -8.63 13.99 -0.18
CA VAL A 87 -7.40 14.59 0.34
C VAL A 87 -6.82 13.80 1.51
N ILE A 88 -7.61 13.55 2.56
CA ILE A 88 -7.11 12.93 3.81
C ILE A 88 -6.62 11.51 3.57
N PHE A 89 -7.38 10.69 2.85
CA PHE A 89 -6.99 9.31 2.58
C PHE A 89 -5.72 9.20 1.71
N PRO A 90 -5.60 9.87 0.55
CA PRO A 90 -4.35 9.90 -0.21
C PRO A 90 -3.13 10.39 0.59
N ALA A 91 -3.31 11.43 1.41
CA ALA A 91 -2.25 11.93 2.28
C ALA A 91 -1.81 10.88 3.31
N THR A 92 -2.77 10.14 3.88
CA THR A 92 -2.49 9.04 4.81
C THR A 92 -1.69 7.93 4.13
N ILE A 93 -2.08 7.50 2.93
CA ILE A 93 -1.33 6.51 2.14
C ILE A 93 0.09 7.00 1.85
N ALA A 94 0.25 8.26 1.45
CA ALA A 94 1.55 8.87 1.20
C ALA A 94 2.42 8.85 2.47
N LEU A 95 1.89 9.25 3.62
CA LEU A 95 2.62 9.23 4.89
C LEU A 95 3.13 7.84 5.27
N MET A 96 2.38 6.78 4.96
CA MET A 96 2.80 5.39 5.26
C MET A 96 3.85 4.85 4.28
N ILE A 97 3.84 5.32 3.03
CA ILE A 97 4.71 4.78 1.97
C ILE A 97 6.00 5.59 1.80
N VAL A 98 5.97 6.91 2.01
CA VAL A 98 7.11 7.82 1.82
C VAL A 98 8.38 7.35 2.55
N PRO A 99 8.36 6.93 3.83
CA PRO A 99 9.57 6.46 4.51
C PRO A 99 10.22 5.25 3.82
N THR A 100 9.39 4.34 3.29
CA THR A 100 9.83 3.17 2.55
C THR A 100 10.39 3.54 1.19
N LEU A 101 9.74 4.46 0.46
CA LEU A 101 10.22 4.92 -0.85
C LEU A 101 11.53 5.71 -0.73
N ALA A 102 11.67 6.55 0.29
CA ALA A 102 12.91 7.28 0.55
C ALA A 102 14.07 6.30 0.82
N ARG A 103 13.84 5.27 1.63
CA ARG A 103 14.84 4.21 1.86
C ARG A 103 15.16 3.43 0.59
N GLY A 104 14.14 3.04 -0.18
CA GLY A 104 14.33 2.34 -1.45
C GLY A 104 15.11 3.17 -2.47
N TRP A 105 14.87 4.48 -2.51
CA TRP A 105 15.62 5.42 -3.33
C TRP A 105 17.10 5.47 -2.94
N THR A 106 17.41 5.60 -1.63
CA THR A 106 18.81 5.57 -1.16
C THR A 106 19.51 4.22 -1.42
N ALA A 107 18.76 3.12 -1.33
CA ALA A 107 19.26 1.77 -1.64
C ALA A 107 19.47 1.56 -3.14
N TRP A 108 18.69 2.23 -3.99
CA TRP A 108 18.91 2.27 -5.43
C TRP A 108 20.16 3.06 -5.81
N GLN A 109 20.35 4.25 -5.25
CA GLN A 109 21.51 5.11 -5.55
C GLN A 109 22.84 4.54 -5.05
N SER A 110 22.88 4.00 -3.83
CA SER A 110 24.06 3.29 -3.32
C SER A 110 23.66 1.94 -2.73
N PRO A 111 23.64 0.91 -3.58
CA PRO A 111 23.40 -0.48 -3.19
C PRO A 111 24.28 -0.97 -2.05
N SER A 112 23.65 -1.45 -0.98
CA SER A 112 24.33 -2.32 -0.02
C SER A 112 23.32 -3.33 0.54
N PRO A 113 23.74 -4.56 0.86
CA PRO A 113 22.85 -5.57 1.43
C PRO A 113 22.07 -5.05 2.64
N LYS A 114 22.73 -4.32 3.54
CA LYS A 114 22.13 -3.69 4.71
C LYS A 114 21.01 -2.70 4.36
N ARG A 115 21.20 -1.84 3.35
CA ARG A 115 20.18 -0.85 2.94
C ARG A 115 18.99 -1.51 2.22
N ILE A 116 19.27 -2.56 1.44
CA ILE A 116 18.23 -3.34 0.75
C ILE A 116 17.35 -4.05 1.80
N GLN A 117 17.96 -4.76 2.75
CA GLN A 117 17.25 -5.46 3.83
C GLN A 117 16.44 -4.50 4.72
N LEU A 118 16.99 -3.32 5.04
CA LEU A 118 16.26 -2.28 5.79
C LEU A 118 15.07 -1.70 5.00
N THR A 119 15.19 -1.57 3.68
CA THR A 119 14.09 -1.16 2.80
C THR A 119 12.99 -2.21 2.79
N ILE A 120 13.33 -3.48 2.59
CA ILE A 120 12.38 -4.59 2.55
C ILE A 120 11.65 -4.70 3.89
N LYS A 121 12.38 -4.64 5.01
CA LYS A 121 11.79 -4.64 6.35
C LYS A 121 10.83 -3.47 6.55
N SER A 122 11.19 -2.26 6.10
CA SER A 122 10.33 -1.08 6.16
C SER A 122 9.06 -1.28 5.33
N ALA A 123 9.20 -1.83 4.12
CA ALA A 123 8.08 -2.05 3.21
C ALA A 123 7.09 -3.08 3.75
N ILE A 124 7.58 -4.20 4.27
CA ILE A 124 6.74 -5.22 4.90
C ILE A 124 6.01 -4.65 6.12
N MET A 125 6.70 -3.87 6.96
CA MET A 125 6.08 -3.22 8.12
C MET A 125 5.03 -2.17 7.74
N ALA A 126 5.14 -1.54 6.57
CA ALA A 126 4.18 -0.57 6.07
C ALA A 126 2.87 -1.21 5.56
N ILE A 127 2.82 -2.54 5.35
CA ILE A 127 1.58 -3.23 4.93
C ILE A 127 0.49 -3.07 5.98
N ILE A 128 0.83 -3.21 7.27
CA ILE A 128 -0.14 -3.09 8.37
C ILE A 128 -0.82 -1.72 8.40
N PRO A 129 -0.08 -0.59 8.45
CA PRO A 129 -0.72 0.73 8.44
C PRO A 129 -1.44 1.05 7.13
N LEU A 130 -1.00 0.51 5.98
CA LEU A 130 -1.75 0.64 4.73
C LEU A 130 -3.11 -0.04 4.81
N MET A 131 -3.16 -1.26 5.31
CA MET A 131 -4.43 -1.97 5.53
C MET A 131 -5.30 -1.24 6.55
N ALA A 132 -4.72 -0.73 7.64
CA ALA A 132 -5.45 0.06 8.62
C ALA A 132 -6.05 1.33 8.00
N ALA A 133 -5.35 2.02 7.09
CA ALA A 133 -5.88 3.18 6.38
C ALA A 133 -7.06 2.81 5.46
N ILE A 134 -6.98 1.69 4.73
CA ILE A 134 -8.08 1.18 3.91
C ILE A 134 -9.28 0.82 4.80
N THR A 135 -9.05 0.18 5.94
CA THR A 135 -10.11 -0.14 6.92
C THR A 135 -10.71 1.12 7.53
N MET A 136 -9.91 2.15 7.82
CA MET A 136 -10.39 3.44 8.33
C MET A 136 -11.37 4.05 7.33
N LEU A 137 -11.02 4.03 6.04
CA LEU A 137 -11.85 4.58 4.99
C LEU A 137 -13.24 3.91 4.91
N GLY A 138 -13.29 2.57 4.93
CA GLY A 138 -14.53 1.81 4.73
C GLY A 138 -15.32 1.48 6.00
N ALA A 139 -14.64 1.21 7.11
CA ALA A 139 -15.25 0.67 8.33
C ALA A 139 -15.06 1.56 9.58
N GLY A 140 -14.27 2.64 9.46
CA GLY A 140 -14.11 3.64 10.51
C GLY A 140 -13.01 3.31 11.53
N ALA A 141 -12.98 4.11 12.59
CA ALA A 141 -11.83 4.18 13.49
C ALA A 141 -11.58 2.92 14.32
N ILE A 142 -12.62 2.36 14.94
CA ILE A 142 -12.48 1.19 15.83
C ILE A 142 -11.85 -0.01 15.11
N PRO A 143 -12.39 -0.50 13.97
CA PRO A 143 -11.77 -1.62 13.27
C PRO A 143 -10.38 -1.29 12.72
N SER A 144 -10.15 -0.04 12.29
CA SER A 144 -8.83 0.42 11.83
C SER A 144 -7.77 0.34 12.94
N LEU A 145 -8.12 0.77 14.16
CA LEU A 145 -7.23 0.68 15.32
C LEU A 145 -6.90 -0.76 15.68
N CYS A 146 -7.86 -1.69 15.57
CA CYS A 146 -7.61 -3.12 15.76
C CYS A 146 -6.61 -3.67 14.73
N VAL A 147 -6.73 -3.28 13.46
CA VAL A 147 -5.77 -3.67 12.41
C VAL A 147 -4.40 -3.04 12.67
N PHE A 148 -4.36 -1.76 13.02
CA PHE A 148 -3.12 -1.05 13.32
C PHE A 148 -2.41 -1.64 14.55
N ALA A 149 -3.16 -2.09 15.56
CA ALA A 149 -2.63 -2.72 16.77
C ALA A 149 -1.82 -4.00 16.46
N LEU A 150 -2.01 -4.64 15.30
CA LEU A 150 -1.19 -5.76 14.83
C LEU A 150 0.29 -5.38 14.64
N ILE A 151 0.62 -4.09 14.59
CA ILE A 151 2.02 -3.63 14.59
C ILE A 151 2.73 -4.01 15.89
N VAL A 152 2.03 -4.08 17.03
CA VAL A 152 2.62 -4.42 18.33
C VAL A 152 3.13 -5.87 18.34
N PRO A 153 2.31 -6.90 18.08
CA PRO A 153 2.81 -8.27 18.03
C PRO A 153 3.79 -8.47 16.87
N SER A 154 3.60 -7.82 15.72
CA SER A 154 4.53 -7.91 14.58
C SER A 154 5.93 -7.39 14.93
N THR A 155 6.03 -6.22 15.55
CA THR A 155 7.31 -5.64 15.97
C THR A 155 7.94 -6.38 17.14
N TRP A 156 7.13 -6.87 18.10
CA TRP A 156 7.60 -7.72 19.18
C TRP A 156 8.22 -9.02 18.66
N LEU A 157 7.53 -9.69 17.73
CA LEU A 157 7.99 -10.93 17.10
C LEU A 157 9.26 -10.71 16.27
N ALA A 158 9.31 -9.62 15.50
CA ALA A 158 10.48 -9.23 14.72
C ALA A 158 11.70 -8.86 15.57
N ARG A 159 11.50 -8.46 16.83
CA ARG A 159 12.59 -8.27 17.81
C ARG A 159 13.02 -9.60 18.42
N ARG A 160 12.07 -10.49 18.73
CA ARG A 160 12.34 -11.80 19.35
C ARG A 160 13.09 -12.75 18.42
N PHE A 161 12.77 -12.74 17.12
CA PHE A 161 13.43 -13.56 16.09
C PHE A 161 14.56 -12.84 15.35
N ARG A 162 15.21 -11.85 15.96
CA ARG A 162 16.53 -11.40 15.47
C ARG A 162 17.52 -12.56 15.69
N VAL A 163 17.55 -13.48 14.73
CA VAL A 163 18.69 -14.37 14.52
C VAL A 163 19.82 -13.47 14.03
N THR A 164 20.89 -13.48 14.80
CA THR A 164 22.17 -12.81 14.56
C THR A 164 22.68 -12.98 13.14
#